data_AF-A0A0F0CDM0-F1
#
_entry.id   AF-A0A0F0CDM0-F1
#
_cell.length_a   1.000
_cell.length_b   1.000
_cell.length_c   1.000
_cell.angle_alpha   90.00
_cell.angle_beta   90.00
_cell.angle_gamma   90.00
#
_symmetry.space_group_name_H-M   'P 1'
#
loop_
_entity.id
_entity.type
_entity.pdbx_description
1 polymer ?
#
loop_
_entity_poly.entity_id
_entity_poly.type
_entity_poly.pdbx_seq_one_letter_code
_entity_poly.pdbx_strand_id
1 'polypeptide(L)'
;MKKYRVMVPIVAACYVEVEAENEKEAIACALNSEELSLENVEEWEGLEAIVTGNVVYTYNHTAWAEELENLTFGGHDGRRMGQ
;
A
#
# COMPACT_ATOMS: atom_id res chain seq x y z
N MET A 1 4.18 -8.69 25.19
CA MET A 1 3.47 -8.52 23.91
C MET A 1 4.36 -9.03 22.79
N LYS A 2 3.77 -9.73 21.82
CA LYS A 2 4.45 -10.21 20.61
C LYS A 2 4.35 -9.13 19.52
N LYS A 3 5.35 -9.03 18.64
CA LYS A 3 5.32 -8.12 17.49
C LYS A 3 4.85 -8.89 16.26
N TYR A 4 4.10 -8.25 15.38
CA TYR A 4 3.66 -8.85 14.12
C TYR A 4 3.96 -7.89 12.97
N ARG A 5 4.28 -8.42 11.79
CA ARG A 5 4.10 -7.69 10.53
C ARG A 5 2.75 -8.11 9.95
N VAL A 6 1.94 -7.14 9.57
CA VAL A 6 0.61 -7.38 8.99
C VAL A 6 0.59 -6.79 7.58
N MET A 7 0.14 -7.57 6.60
CA MET A 7 -0.18 -7.11 5.26
C MET A 7 -1.69 -7.02 5.16
N VAL A 8 -2.20 -5.83 4.86
CA VAL A 8 -3.61 -5.59 4.57
C VAL A 8 -3.71 -5.12 3.12
N PRO A 9 -4.43 -5.83 2.24
CA PRO A 9 -4.68 -5.32 0.90
C PRO A 9 -5.63 -4.13 1.01
N ILE A 10 -5.17 -2.95 0.58
CA ILE A 10 -5.96 -1.72 0.52
C ILE A 10 -6.29 -1.45 -0.94
N VAL A 11 -7.56 -1.20 -1.22
CA VAL A 11 -8.04 -0.74 -2.52
C VAL A 11 -8.80 0.56 -2.30
N ALA A 12 -8.44 1.54 -3.11
CA ALA A 12 -8.57 2.94 -2.75
C ALA A 12 -8.99 3.75 -3.98
N ALA A 13 -10.01 4.58 -3.83
CA ALA A 13 -10.28 5.68 -4.74
C ALA A 13 -10.12 7.00 -3.98
N CYS A 14 -9.43 7.96 -4.58
CA CYS A 14 -9.32 9.32 -4.08
C CYS A 14 -9.96 10.24 -5.11
N TYR A 15 -10.93 11.03 -4.68
CA TYR A 15 -11.54 12.06 -5.52
C TYR A 15 -10.80 13.36 -5.27
N VAL A 16 -10.21 13.91 -6.33
CA VAL A 16 -9.49 15.19 -6.28
C VAL A 16 -10.18 16.14 -7.25
N GLU A 17 -10.59 17.30 -6.76
CA GLU A 17 -11.16 18.35 -7.59
C GLU A 17 -10.04 19.26 -8.12
N VAL A 18 -9.97 19.42 -9.44
CA VAL A 18 -8.98 20.30 -10.10
C VAL A 18 -9.62 21.09 -11.23
N GLU A 19 -9.14 22.31 -11.44
CA GLU A 19 -9.42 23.07 -12.65
C GLU A 19 -8.36 22.76 -13.71
N ALA A 20 -8.78 22.45 -14.94
CA ALA A 20 -7.89 22.13 -16.06
C ALA A 20 -8.61 22.37 -17.39
N GLU A 21 -7.84 22.59 -18.47
CA GLU A 21 -8.40 22.85 -19.80
C GLU A 21 -8.85 21.57 -20.51
N ASN A 22 -8.35 20.41 -20.08
CA ASN A 22 -8.66 19.10 -20.67
C ASN A 22 -8.38 17.94 -19.70
N GLU A 23 -8.83 16.74 -20.06
CA GLU A 23 -8.69 15.52 -19.26
C GLU A 23 -7.24 15.17 -18.91
N LYS A 24 -6.32 15.32 -19.87
CA LYS A 24 -4.90 14.97 -19.65
C LYS A 24 -4.26 15.89 -18.62
N GLU A 25 -4.57 17.18 -18.68
CA GLU A 25 -4.11 18.16 -17.70
C GLU A 25 -4.77 17.93 -16.33
N ALA A 26 -6.07 17.64 -16.29
CA ALA A 26 -6.77 17.33 -15.03
C ALA A 26 -6.12 16.15 -14.29
N ILE A 27 -5.79 15.07 -15.00
CA ILE A 27 -5.09 13.91 -14.41
C ILE A 27 -3.72 14.32 -13.89
N ALA A 28 -2.96 15.13 -14.65
CA ALA A 28 -1.64 15.59 -14.22
C ALA A 28 -1.72 16.48 -12.97
N CYS A 29 -2.71 17.39 -12.89
CA CYS A 29 -2.94 18.22 -11.71
C CYS A 29 -3.34 17.37 -10.50
N ALA A 30 -4.27 16.43 -10.67
CA ALA A 30 -4.73 15.56 -9.59
C ALA A 30 -3.59 14.70 -9.01
N LEU A 31 -2.70 14.17 -9.85
CA LEU A 31 -1.53 13.38 -9.41
C LEU A 31 -0.48 14.20 -8.64
N ASN A 32 -0.50 15.52 -8.76
CA ASN A 32 0.39 16.42 -8.02
C ASN A 32 -0.34 17.18 -6.89
N SER A 33 -1.63 16.90 -6.67
CA SER A 33 -2.42 17.55 -5.63
C SER A 33 -2.05 17.01 -4.25
N GLU A 34 -1.99 17.90 -3.26
CA GLU A 34 -1.84 17.51 -1.85
C GLU A 34 -3.06 16.74 -1.32
N GLU A 35 -4.21 16.89 -1.98
CA GLU A 35 -5.44 16.14 -1.65
C GLU A 35 -5.36 14.66 -2.03
N LEU A 36 -4.41 14.27 -2.90
CA LEU A 36 -4.15 12.87 -3.23
C LEU A 36 -3.35 12.21 -2.10
N SER A 37 -4.00 11.98 -0.97
CA SER A 37 -3.39 11.46 0.25
C SER A 37 -4.21 10.32 0.85
N LEU A 38 -3.56 9.45 1.64
CA LEU A 38 -4.23 8.34 2.34
C LEU A 38 -5.34 8.79 3.30
N GLU A 39 -5.30 10.04 3.76
CA GLU A 39 -6.34 10.60 4.63
C GLU A 39 -7.63 10.92 3.87
N ASN A 40 -7.54 11.02 2.54
CA ASN A 40 -8.63 11.40 1.64
C ASN A 40 -9.05 10.24 0.71
N VAL A 41 -8.69 9.00 1.08
CA VAL A 41 -9.05 7.81 0.33
C VAL A 41 -10.32 7.19 0.91
N GLU A 42 -11.26 6.86 0.02
CA GLU A 42 -12.41 6.01 0.31
C GLU A 42 -11.98 4.52 0.24
N GLU A 43 -11.54 3.96 1.37
CA GLU A 43 -10.79 2.68 1.43
C GLU A 43 -11.64 1.39 1.53
N TRP A 44 -12.96 1.46 1.65
CA TRP A 44 -13.76 0.25 1.99
C TRP A 44 -14.76 -0.20 0.92
N GLU A 45 -15.47 0.73 0.27
CA GLU A 45 -16.43 0.38 -0.78
C GLU A 45 -15.72 -0.05 -2.09
N GLY A 46 -14.54 0.50 -2.35
CA GLY A 46 -13.73 0.18 -3.52
C GLY A 46 -13.29 -1.28 -3.56
N LEU A 47 -12.91 -1.87 -2.42
CA LEU A 47 -12.49 -3.28 -2.35
C LEU A 47 -13.65 -4.23 -2.68
N GLU A 48 -14.84 -4.00 -2.09
CA GLU A 48 -16.01 -4.83 -2.34
C GLU A 48 -16.47 -4.74 -3.80
N ALA A 49 -16.55 -3.52 -4.35
CA ALA A 49 -16.95 -3.31 -5.74
C ALA A 49 -15.93 -3.87 -6.75
N ILE A 50 -14.63 -3.64 -6.55
CA ILE A 50 -13.58 -4.05 -7.49
C ILE A 50 -13.39 -5.57 -7.52
N VAL A 51 -13.63 -6.26 -6.39
CA VAL A 51 -13.58 -7.73 -6.31
C VAL A 51 -14.80 -8.40 -6.97
N THR A 52 -15.89 -7.66 -7.24
CA THR A 52 -17.06 -8.18 -7.97
C THR A 52 -16.96 -8.06 -9.51
N GLY A 53 -15.99 -7.29 -10.03
CA GLY A 53 -15.74 -7.13 -11.47
C GLY A 53 -14.91 -8.27 -12.08
N ASN A 54 -15.00 -8.45 -13.41
CA ASN A 54 -14.46 -9.56 -14.23
C ASN A 54 -12.92 -9.80 -14.16
N VAL A 55 -12.36 -10.09 -12.99
CA VAL A 55 -10.96 -10.46 -12.72
C VAL A 55 -10.02 -9.26 -12.55
N VAL A 56 -9.71 -8.95 -11.30
CA VAL A 56 -8.48 -8.23 -10.92
C VAL A 56 -7.43 -9.26 -10.50
N TYR A 57 -6.30 -9.31 -11.21
CA TYR A 57 -5.12 -10.09 -10.80
C TYR A 57 -4.34 -9.32 -9.73
N THR A 58 -4.76 -9.43 -8.45
CA THR A 58 -3.94 -8.97 -7.33
C THR A 58 -3.04 -10.10 -6.83
N TYR A 59 -1.92 -9.74 -6.20
CA TYR A 59 -1.03 -10.72 -5.56
C TYR A 59 -1.71 -11.47 -4.40
N ASN A 60 -2.58 -10.79 -3.66
CA ASN A 60 -3.38 -11.36 -2.58
C ASN A 60 -4.56 -10.42 -2.26
N HIS A 61 -5.73 -10.96 -1.98
CA HIS A 61 -6.96 -10.22 -1.62
C HIS A 61 -7.36 -10.43 -0.15
N THR A 62 -6.55 -11.18 0.61
CA THR A 62 -6.79 -11.49 2.03
C THR A 62 -5.66 -10.92 2.88
N ALA A 63 -6.02 -10.25 3.98
CA ALA A 63 -5.05 -9.79 4.97
C ALA A 63 -4.35 -10.98 5.65
N TRP A 64 -3.06 -10.83 5.94
CA TRP A 64 -2.31 -11.83 6.70
C TRP A 64 -1.34 -11.16 7.67
N ALA A 65 -0.94 -11.92 8.69
CA ALA A 65 0.00 -11.46 9.71
C ALA A 65 1.06 -12.54 9.99
N GLU A 66 2.32 -12.13 10.15
CA GLU A 66 3.43 -12.97 10.60
C GLU A 66 3.95 -12.47 11.95
N GLU A 67 4.17 -13.37 12.92
CA GLU A 67 4.79 -13.01 14.19
C GLU A 67 6.28 -12.74 13.98
N LEU A 68 6.75 -11.57 14.41
CA LEU A 68 8.17 -11.22 14.39
C LEU A 68 8.81 -11.77 15.65
N GLU A 69 9.49 -12.91 15.53
CA GLU A 69 10.41 -13.36 16.56
C GLU A 69 11.55 -12.32 16.69
N ASN A 70 11.93 -11.97 17.91
CA ASN A 70 13.06 -11.08 18.17
C ASN A 70 14.34 -11.77 17.69
N LEU A 71 14.68 -11.63 16.41
CA LEU A 71 16.02 -11.86 15.92
C LEU A 71 16.91 -10.80 16.58
N THR A 72 17.47 -11.13 17.75
CA THR A 72 18.71 -10.49 18.17
C THR A 72 19.71 -10.79 17.06
N PHE A 73 19.91 -9.84 16.16
CA PHE A 73 21.07 -9.84 15.28
C PHE A 73 22.28 -9.83 16.22
N GLY A 74 22.82 -11.02 16.48
CA GLY A 74 24.12 -11.19 17.11
C GLY A 74 25.10 -10.34 16.32
N GLY A 75 25.78 -9.45 17.03
CA GLY A 75 26.56 -8.38 16.44
C GLY A 75 27.45 -8.87 15.31
N HIS A 76 27.32 -8.21 14.16
CA HIS A 76 28.36 -8.27 13.13
C HIS A 76 29.52 -7.38 13.60
N ASP A 77 30.27 -7.87 14.58
CA ASP A 77 31.61 -7.36 14.90
C ASP A 77 32.65 -8.44 14.60
N GLY A 78 33.53 -8.14 13.64
CA GLY A 78 34.90 -8.67 13.63
C GLY A 78 35.18 -10.05 13.01
N ARG A 79 35.81 -10.00 11.82
CA ARG A 79 36.97 -10.81 11.35
C ARG A 79 36.76 -12.18 10.66
N ARG A 80 37.17 -12.17 9.38
CA ARG A 80 37.96 -13.11 8.54
C ARG A 80 37.98 -14.63 8.81
N MET A 81 38.24 -15.30 7.67
CA MET A 81 38.74 -16.67 7.39
C MET A 81 37.56 -17.60 7.05
N GLY A 82 37.41 -18.11 5.83
CA GLY A 82 38.43 -18.72 4.98
C GLY A 82 38.37 -20.23 5.20
N GLN A 83 37.57 -20.92 4.38
CA GLN A 83 37.77 -22.29 3.86
C GLN A 83 36.62 -22.64 2.90
#